data_AF-A0A1F9ELV3-F1
#
_entry.id   AF-A0A1F9ELV3-F1
#
_cell.length_a   1.000
_cell.length_b   1.000
_cell.length_c   1.000
_cell.angle_alpha   90.00
_cell.angle_beta   90.00
_cell.angle_gamma   90.00
#
_symmetry.space_group_name_H-M   'P 1'
#
loop_
_entity.id
_entity.type
_entity.pdbx_description
1 polymer ?
#
loop_
_entity_poly.entity_id
_entity_poly.type
_entity_poly.pdbx_seq_one_letter_code
_entity_poly.pdbx_strand_id
1 'polypeptide(L)'
;MQFFLWLAFLAVIGVAIFVVQNSTAPPVVIKFLFWNFETSLIYTILGSVGSGVLIILFLWIPRSIKASFREKNLKKEIEILERQMKPQGEASKPLENPQR
;
A
#
# COMPACT_ATOMS: atom_id res chain seq x y z
N MET A 1 5.30 -10.07 -16.54
CA MET A 1 6.24 -10.08 -15.39
C MET A 1 7.68 -9.76 -15.80
N GLN A 2 8.28 -10.44 -16.77
CA GLN A 2 9.68 -10.18 -17.20
C GLN A 2 9.93 -8.76 -17.73
N PHE A 3 8.97 -8.15 -18.43
CA PHE A 3 9.08 -6.76 -18.89
C PHE A 3 9.33 -5.76 -17.74
N PHE A 4 8.64 -5.93 -16.61
CA PHE A 4 8.86 -5.08 -15.43
C PHE A 4 10.25 -5.26 -14.82
N LEU A 5 10.82 -6.47 -14.89
CA LEU A 5 12.18 -6.71 -14.43
C LEU A 5 13.21 -6.01 -15.31
N TRP A 6 13.02 -6.02 -16.63
CA TRP A 6 13.86 -5.26 -17.57
C TRP A 6 13.75 -3.76 -17.34
N LEU A 7 12.54 -3.24 -17.13
CA LEU A 7 12.33 -1.83 -16.81
C LEU A 7 12.99 -1.43 -15.49
N ALA A 8 12.84 -2.26 -14.44
CA ALA A 8 13.48 -2.04 -13.15
C ALA A 8 15.01 -2.08 -13.27
N PHE A 9 15.55 -3.02 -14.05
CA PHE A 9 16.99 -3.10 -14.30
C PHE A 9 17.52 -1.86 -15.01
N LEU A 10 16.81 -1.38 -16.05
CA LEU A 10 17.15 -0.14 -16.74
C LEU A 10 17.12 1.08 -15.79
N ALA A 11 16.12 1.15 -14.92
CA ALA A 11 16.02 2.19 -13.90
C ALA A 11 17.21 2.15 -12.93
N VAL A 12 17.60 0.95 -12.45
CA VAL A 12 18.77 0.78 -11.58
C VAL A 12 20.06 1.23 -12.26
N ILE A 13 20.27 0.87 -13.53
CA ILE A 13 21.42 1.35 -14.32
C ILE A 13 21.38 2.88 -14.41
N GLY A 14 20.23 3.47 -14.73
CA GLY A 14 20.07 4.92 -14.81
C GLY A 14 20.43 5.63 -13.49
N VAL A 15 19.97 5.08 -12.36
CA VAL A 15 20.32 5.60 -11.02
C VAL A 15 21.81 5.45 -10.75
N ALA A 16 22.43 4.33 -11.11
CA ALA A 16 23.87 4.12 -10.91
C ALA A 16 24.70 5.13 -11.72
N ILE A 17 24.35 5.35 -12.99
CA ILE A 17 24.98 6.36 -13.84
C ILE A 17 24.80 7.76 -13.23
N PHE A 18 23.59 8.09 -12.79
CA PHE A 18 23.30 9.37 -12.12
C PHE A 18 24.18 9.58 -10.88
N VAL A 19 24.33 8.56 -10.04
CA VAL A 19 25.19 8.61 -8.84
C VAL A 19 26.64 8.85 -9.23
N VAL A 20 27.18 8.11 -10.20
CA VAL A 20 28.57 8.27 -10.65
C VAL A 20 28.81 9.66 -11.23
N GLN A 21 27.95 10.12 -12.14
CA GLN A 21 28.10 11.43 -12.78
C GLN A 21 27.99 12.61 -11.81
N ASN A 22 27.21 12.47 -10.75
CA ASN A 22 27.01 13.54 -9.75
C ASN A 22 27.87 13.35 -8.49
N SER A 23 28.77 12.36 -8.46
CA SER A 23 29.59 12.04 -7.28
C SER A 23 30.61 13.14 -6.92
N THR A 24 31.06 13.92 -7.91
CA THR A 24 32.01 15.03 -7.75
C THR A 24 31.35 16.40 -7.74
N ALA A 25 30.02 16.44 -7.80
CA ALA A 25 29.28 17.70 -7.79
C ALA A 25 29.52 18.46 -6.48
N PRO A 26 29.59 19.79 -6.52
CA PRO A 26 29.66 20.60 -5.31
C PRO A 26 28.48 20.30 -4.37
N PRO A 27 28.68 20.45 -3.04
CA PRO A 27 27.60 20.29 -2.09
C PRO A 27 26.44 21.25 -2.36
N VAL A 28 25.23 20.78 -2.13
CA VAL A 28 23.99 21.54 -2.19
C VAL A 28 23.71 22.12 -0.82
N VAL A 29 23.47 23.44 -0.78
CA VAL A 29 23.09 24.17 0.42
C VAL A 29 21.58 24.34 0.46
N ILE A 30 20.94 23.80 1.48
CA ILE A 30 19.51 23.90 1.74
C ILE A 30 19.31 24.89 2.90
N LYS A 31 18.60 25.99 2.63
CA LYS A 31 18.22 26.97 3.63
C LYS A 31 16.73 26.88 3.90
N PHE A 32 16.35 26.62 5.14
CA PHE A 32 14.95 26.55 5.55
C PHE A 32 14.74 27.19 6.91
N LEU A 33 14.07 28.35 6.92
CA LEU A 33 13.82 29.16 8.11
C LEU A 33 15.15 29.49 8.85
N PHE A 34 15.45 28.80 9.96
CA PHE A 34 16.71 28.95 10.71
C PHE A 34 17.76 27.88 10.41
N TRP A 35 17.43 26.89 9.58
CA TRP A 35 18.33 25.79 9.24
C TRP A 35 19.13 26.10 7.97
N ASN A 36 20.42 25.79 8.02
CA ASN A 36 21.33 25.81 6.88
C ASN A 36 22.05 24.45 6.88
N PHE A 37 21.74 23.62 5.88
CA PHE A 37 22.27 22.27 5.76
C PHE A 37 23.03 22.13 4.45
N GLU A 38 24.24 21.60 4.50
CA GLU A 38 25.08 21.36 3.34
C GLU A 38 25.30 19.85 3.18
N THR A 39 24.97 19.33 1.99
CA THR A 39 25.01 17.90 1.71
C THR A 39 25.22 17.65 0.24
N SER A 40 25.63 16.44 -0.15
CA SER A 40 25.66 16.08 -1.57
C SER A 40 24.25 16.08 -2.17
N LEU A 41 24.16 16.40 -3.46
CA LEU A 41 22.91 16.36 -4.23
C LEU A 41 22.21 15.00 -4.10
N ILE A 42 22.99 13.93 -4.13
CA ILE A 42 22.52 12.54 -4.06
C ILE A 42 21.78 12.30 -2.74
N TYR A 43 22.37 12.69 -1.60
CA TYR A 43 21.73 12.52 -0.30
C TYR A 43 20.49 13.41 -0.13
N THR A 44 20.47 14.61 -0.72
CA THR A 44 19.27 15.46 -0.75
C THR A 44 18.10 14.77 -1.45
N ILE A 45 18.36 14.20 -2.63
CA ILE A 45 17.33 13.50 -3.41
C ILE A 45 16.85 12.24 -2.67
N LEU A 46 17.77 11.41 -2.18
CA LEU A 46 17.42 10.21 -1.41
C LEU A 46 16.62 10.55 -0.14
N GLY A 47 17.07 11.56 0.61
CA GLY A 47 16.40 11.99 1.83
C GLY A 47 15.00 12.54 1.56
N SER A 48 14.83 13.36 0.53
CA SER A 48 13.52 13.94 0.17
C SER A 48 12.53 12.88 -0.32
N VAL A 49 12.94 12.02 -1.25
CA VAL A 49 12.09 10.92 -1.75
C VAL A 49 11.75 9.95 -0.61
N GLY A 50 12.75 9.56 0.19
CA GLY A 50 12.56 8.69 1.35
C GLY A 50 11.58 9.29 2.36
N SER A 51 11.71 10.58 2.68
CA SER A 51 10.79 11.29 3.56
C SER A 51 9.36 11.31 3.01
N GLY A 52 9.19 11.53 1.70
CA GLY A 52 7.88 11.46 1.05
C GLY A 52 7.23 10.08 1.18
N VAL A 53 7.99 9.01 0.95
CA VAL A 53 7.51 7.63 1.13
C VAL A 53 7.12 7.38 2.60
N LEU A 54 7.94 7.82 3.55
CA LEU A 54 7.63 7.68 4.97
C LEU A 54 6.35 8.41 5.36
N ILE A 55 6.12 9.62 4.86
CA ILE A 55 4.87 10.37 5.09
C ILE A 55 3.68 9.62 4.51
N ILE A 56 3.77 9.13 3.28
CA ILE A 56 2.69 8.35 2.63
C ILE A 56 2.38 7.10 3.45
N LEU A 57 3.39 6.34 3.87
CA LEU A 57 3.23 5.14 4.68
C LEU A 57 2.58 5.49 6.03
N PHE A 58 3.06 6.53 6.69
CA PHE A 58 2.52 6.98 7.98
C PHE A 58 1.02 7.31 7.90
N LEU A 59 0.58 7.95 6.81
CA LEU A 59 -0.83 8.27 6.58
C LEU A 59 -1.65 7.05 6.12
N TRP A 60 -1.06 6.15 5.34
CA TRP A 60 -1.76 5.00 4.75
C TRP A 60 -1.94 3.82 5.70
N ILE A 61 -0.93 3.49 6.52
CA ILE A 61 -0.95 2.35 7.45
C ILE A 61 -2.19 2.34 8.37
N PRO A 62 -2.52 3.42 9.11
CA PRO A 62 -3.67 3.38 10.02
C PRO A 62 -4.99 3.21 9.27
N ARG A 63 -5.10 3.77 8.07
CA ARG A 63 -6.27 3.59 7.19
C ARG A 63 -6.40 2.14 6.74
N SER A 64 -5.30 1.53 6.33
CA SER A 64 -5.25 0.13 5.89
C SER A 64 -5.63 -0.83 7.02
N ILE A 65 -5.10 -0.60 8.24
CA ILE A 65 -5.45 -1.39 9.43
C ILE A 65 -6.96 -1.31 9.73
N LYS A 66 -7.53 -0.10 9.75
CA LYS A 66 -8.98 0.09 9.98
C LYS A 66 -9.83 -0.60 8.91
N ALA A 67 -9.41 -0.53 7.65
CA ALA A 67 -10.08 -1.21 6.55
C ALA A 67 -10.07 -2.73 6.73
N SER A 68 -8.94 -3.30 7.15
CA SER A 68 -8.81 -4.74 7.41
C SER A 68 -9.73 -5.21 8.55
N PHE A 69 -9.80 -4.47 9.66
CA PHE A 69 -10.75 -4.80 10.74
C PHE A 69 -12.20 -4.73 10.29
N ARG A 70 -12.55 -3.71 9.50
CA ARG A 70 -13.91 -3.57 8.97
C ARG A 70 -14.25 -4.74 8.05
N GLU A 71 -13.34 -5.12 7.15
CA GLU A 71 -13.54 -6.27 6.26
C GLU A 71 -13.82 -7.57 7.05
N LYS A 72 -13.09 -7.81 8.14
CA LYS A 72 -13.33 -8.98 9.00
C LYS A 72 -14.71 -8.95 9.67
N ASN A 73 -15.17 -7.77 10.09
CA ASN A 73 -16.48 -7.61 10.70
C ASN A 73 -17.60 -7.84 9.67
N LEU A 74 -17.48 -7.27 8.46
CA LEU A 74 -18.45 -7.48 7.39
C LEU A 74 -18.54 -8.96 7.00
N LYS A 75 -17.41 -9.68 6.91
CA LYS A 75 -17.41 -11.13 6.63
C LYS A 75 -18.15 -11.93 7.70
N LYS A 76 -18.00 -11.58 8.98
CA LYS A 76 -18.73 -12.23 10.08
C LYS A 76 -20.24 -11.95 10.00
N GLU A 77 -20.62 -10.71 9.70
CA GLU A 77 -22.02 -10.33 9.58
C GLU A 77 -22.71 -11.09 8.43
N ILE A 78 -22.03 -11.22 7.28
CA ILE A 78 -22.47 -12.05 6.16
C ILE A 78 -22.68 -13.51 6.60
N GLU A 79 -21.72 -14.12 7.31
CA GLU A 79 -21.84 -15.51 7.78
C GLU A 79 -23.05 -15.69 8.73
N ILE A 80 -23.28 -14.73 9.63
CA ILE A 80 -24.43 -14.76 10.55
C ILE A 80 -25.74 -14.66 9.79
N LEU A 81 -25.84 -13.72 8.85
CA LEU A 81 -27.03 -13.53 8.00
C LEU A 81 -27.32 -14.78 7.15
N GLU A 82 -26.30 -15.39 6.54
CA GLU A 82 -26.44 -16.65 5.79
C GLU A 82 -26.94 -17.81 6.68
N ARG A 83 -26.41 -17.92 7.91
CA ARG A 83 -26.88 -18.92 8.89
C ARG A 83 -28.32 -18.68 9.34
N GLN A 84 -28.78 -17.43 9.41
CA GLN A 84 -30.16 -17.11 9.78
C GLN A 84 -31.16 -17.31 8.64
N MET A 85 -30.74 -17.16 7.38
CA MET A 85 -31.59 -17.41 6.22
C MET A 85 -31.78 -18.91 5.90
N LYS A 86 -30.80 -19.77 6.20
CA LYS A 86 -30.91 -21.23 6.02
C LYS A 86 -32.10 -21.91 6.74
N PRO A 87 -32.40 -21.63 8.02
CA PRO A 87 -33.52 -22.27 8.71
C PRO A 87 -34.91 -21.89 8.17
N GLN A 88 -35.04 -20.79 7.43
CA GLN A 88 -36.34 -20.31 6.93
C GLN A 88 -36.74 -20.92 5.58
N GLY A 89 -35.76 -21.35 4.78
CA GLY A 89 -36.00 -22.04 3.49
C GLY A 89 -36.46 -23.49 3.64
N GLU A 90 -36.09 -24.17 4.73
CA GLU A 90 -36.48 -25.58 4.96
C GLU A 90 -37.87 -25.72 5.58
N ALA A 91 -38.34 -24.76 6.39
CA ALA A 91 -39.71 -24.72 6.92
C ALA A 91 -40.77 -24.30 5.87
N SER A 92 -40.33 -23.78 4.73
CA SER A 92 -41.19 -23.35 3.61
C SER A 92 -41.42 -24.44 2.56
N LYS A 93 -40.77 -25.61 2.69
CA LYS A 93 -41.06 -26.75 1.82
C LYS A 93 -42.47 -27.24 2.16
N PRO A 94 -43.44 -27.18 1.22
CA PRO A 94 -44.74 -27.78 1.45
C PRO A 94 -44.53 -29.25 1.78
N LEU A 95 -45.17 -29.73 2.85
CA LEU A 95 -45.20 -31.15 3.18
C LEU A 95 -45.69 -31.89 1.93
N GLU A 96 -44.75 -32.56 1.24
CA GLU A 96 -45.04 -33.41 0.10
C GLU A 96 -45.96 -34.53 0.62
N ASN A 97 -47.24 -34.40 0.29
CA ASN A 97 -48.31 -35.25 0.78
C ASN A 97 -48.04 -36.72 0.39
N PRO A 98 -47.75 -37.62 1.33
CA PRO A 98 -47.42 -38.99 1.01
C PRO A 98 -48.69 -39.84 0.96
N GLN A 99 -49.69 -39.51 0.14
CA GLN A 99 -50.80 -40.41 -0.23
C GLN A 99 -51.61 -39.79 -1.39
N ARG A 100 -51.29 -40.13 -2.65
CA ARG A 100 -52.22 -40.41 -3.75
C ARG A 100 -51.50 -41.06 -4.91
#